data_AF-A0A1K1QYB6-F1
#
_entry.id   AF-A0A1K1QYB6-F1
#
_cell.length_a   1.000
_cell.length_b   1.000
_cell.length_c   1.000
_cell.angle_alpha   90.00
_cell.angle_beta   90.00
_cell.angle_gamma   90.00
#
_symmetry.space_group_name_H-M   'P 1'
#
loop_
_entity.id
_entity.type
_entity.pdbx_description
1 polymer ?
#
loop_
_entity_poly.entity_id
_entity_poly.type
_entity_poly.pdbx_seq_one_letter_code
_entity_poly.pdbx_strand_id
1 'polypeptide(L)'
;MTDVKQHQMPQRHVIDNAEKAIQVAKDAEMAVRHAQLESNPHKLAAALAELEAAQHALGKADSQLEARDQGHLAQELVQVRDQLTQAQQSLDVTASNTQQPRQMR
;
A
#
# COMPACT_ATOMS: atom_id res chain seq x y z
N MET A 1 5.32 -26.66 -30.20
CA MET A 1 4.42 -25.59 -29.68
C MET A 1 4.89 -25.32 -28.27
N THR A 2 5.76 -24.32 -28.11
CA THR A 2 6.64 -24.18 -26.96
C THR A 2 5.96 -23.47 -25.78
N ASP A 3 6.40 -23.88 -24.59
CA ASP A 3 5.96 -23.62 -23.21
C ASP A 3 6.04 -22.14 -22.76
N VAL A 4 5.63 -21.17 -23.58
CA VAL A 4 5.86 -19.74 -23.27
C VAL A 4 4.90 -19.18 -22.20
N LYS A 5 3.82 -19.90 -21.85
CA LYS A 5 2.81 -19.41 -20.89
C LYS A 5 3.20 -19.55 -19.42
N GLN A 6 4.23 -20.32 -19.08
CA GLN A 6 4.54 -20.62 -17.67
C GLN A 6 5.46 -19.58 -17.00
N HIS A 7 6.26 -18.84 -17.78
CA HIS A 7 7.16 -17.82 -17.23
C HIS A 7 6.51 -16.44 -17.04
N GLN A 8 5.31 -16.20 -17.58
CA GLN A 8 4.61 -14.90 -17.48
C GLN A 8 3.67 -14.78 -16.26
N MET A 9 3.24 -15.89 -15.66
CA MET A 9 2.40 -15.84 -14.45
C MET A 9 3.04 -15.12 -13.24
N PRO A 10 4.34 -15.29 -12.91
CA PRO A 10 4.88 -14.70 -11.68
C PRO A 10 4.94 -13.17 -11.68
N GLN A 11 4.96 -12.50 -12.83
CA GLN A 11 4.95 -11.03 -12.89
C GLN A 11 3.58 -10.47 -12.50
N ARG A 12 2.51 -11.10 -12.99
CA ARG A 12 1.14 -10.69 -12.72
C ARG A 12 0.75 -10.89 -11.26
N HIS A 13 1.32 -11.90 -10.59
CA HIS A 13 1.14 -12.10 -9.16
C HIS A 13 1.80 -11.02 -8.30
N VAL A 14 2.95 -10.47 -8.70
CA VAL A 14 3.60 -9.38 -7.96
C VAL A 14 2.80 -8.09 -8.11
N ILE A 15 2.34 -7.80 -9.34
CA ILE A 15 1.47 -6.67 -9.65
C ILE A 15 0.16 -6.77 -8.83
N ASP A 16 -0.53 -7.91 -8.87
CA ASP A 16 -1.77 -8.14 -8.13
C ASP A 16 -1.58 -7.99 -6.61
N ASN A 17 -0.45 -8.48 -6.07
CA ASN A 17 -0.13 -8.32 -4.65
C ASN A 17 0.14 -6.86 -4.28
N ALA A 18 0.81 -6.11 -5.15
CA ALA A 18 1.04 -4.68 -4.96
C ALA A 18 -0.25 -3.86 -5.07
N GLU A 19 -1.11 -4.13 -6.05
CA GLU A 19 -2.43 -3.51 -6.17
C GLU A 19 -3.30 -3.82 -4.95
N LYS A 20 -3.27 -5.05 -4.46
CA LYS A 20 -3.97 -5.44 -3.25
C LYS A 20 -3.43 -4.69 -2.03
N ALA A 21 -2.11 -4.54 -1.89
CA ALA A 21 -1.51 -3.76 -0.82
C ALA A 21 -1.94 -2.29 -0.88
N ILE A 22 -1.97 -1.69 -2.09
CA ILE A 22 -2.49 -0.32 -2.32
C ILE A 22 -3.96 -0.21 -1.91
N GLN A 23 -4.77 -1.21 -2.21
CA GLN A 23 -6.19 -1.19 -1.86
C GLN A 23 -6.39 -1.27 -0.33
N VAL A 24 -5.67 -2.17 0.34
CA VAL A 24 -5.69 -2.29 1.81
C VAL A 24 -5.22 -0.99 2.47
N ALA A 25 -4.19 -0.37 1.91
CA ALA A 25 -3.71 0.94 2.32
C ALA A 25 -4.80 2.02 2.28
N LYS A 26 -5.46 2.19 1.12
CA LYS A 26 -6.55 3.16 0.96
C LYS A 26 -7.71 2.90 1.92
N ASP A 27 -8.04 1.63 2.14
CA ASP A 27 -9.11 1.23 3.06
C ASP A 27 -8.75 1.60 4.51
N ALA A 28 -7.53 1.28 4.94
CA ALA A 28 -7.02 1.65 6.26
C ALA A 28 -7.00 3.17 6.48
N GLU A 29 -6.54 3.96 5.49
CA GLU A 29 -6.59 5.42 5.56
C GLU A 29 -8.02 5.95 5.73
N MET A 30 -8.98 5.37 4.98
CA MET A 30 -10.38 5.74 5.08
C MET A 30 -10.96 5.37 6.44
N ALA A 31 -10.65 4.17 6.95
CA ALA A 31 -11.05 3.70 8.27
C ALA A 31 -10.52 4.62 9.38
N VAL A 32 -9.26 5.04 9.29
CA VAL A 32 -8.64 5.99 10.23
C VAL A 32 -9.36 7.33 10.20
N ARG A 33 -9.56 7.92 9.01
CA ARG A 33 -10.30 9.19 8.87
C ARG A 33 -11.72 9.08 9.38
N HIS A 34 -12.41 7.97 9.09
CA HIS A 34 -13.78 7.73 9.56
C HIS A 34 -13.81 7.63 11.08
N ALA A 35 -12.89 6.88 11.69
CA ALA A 35 -12.78 6.76 13.14
C ALA A 35 -12.46 8.09 13.82
N GLN A 36 -11.64 8.95 13.20
CA GLN A 36 -11.39 10.32 13.66
C GLN A 36 -12.65 11.19 13.59
N LEU A 37 -13.40 11.12 12.48
CA LEU A 37 -14.66 11.86 12.32
C LEU A 37 -15.72 11.41 13.33
N GLU A 38 -15.81 10.11 13.59
CA GLU A 38 -16.68 9.55 14.63
C GLU A 38 -16.18 9.82 16.06
N SER A 39 -14.96 10.37 16.22
CA SER A 39 -14.30 10.56 17.52
C SER A 39 -14.31 9.28 18.38
N ASN A 40 -14.16 8.12 17.75
CA ASN A 40 -14.22 6.83 18.42
C ASN A 40 -12.81 6.26 18.61
N PRO A 41 -12.24 6.31 19.84
CA PRO A 41 -10.86 5.89 20.09
C PRO A 41 -10.63 4.39 19.91
N HIS A 42 -11.65 3.54 20.14
CA HIS A 42 -11.54 2.10 19.90
C HIS A 42 -11.42 1.79 18.41
N LYS A 43 -12.25 2.43 17.59
CA LYS A 43 -12.16 2.30 16.13
C LYS A 43 -10.84 2.88 15.60
N LEU A 44 -10.38 3.98 16.19
CA LEU A 44 -9.12 4.61 15.77
C LEU A 44 -7.94 3.69 16.05
N ALA A 45 -7.87 3.05 17.22
CA ALA A 45 -6.81 2.09 17.54
C ALA A 45 -6.81 0.89 16.59
N ALA A 46 -7.98 0.35 16.24
CA ALA A 46 -8.10 -0.73 15.26
C ALA A 46 -7.63 -0.26 13.87
N ALA A 47 -8.11 0.89 13.41
CA ALA A 47 -7.74 1.43 12.11
C ALA A 47 -6.24 1.80 12.01
N LEU A 48 -5.62 2.23 13.11
CA LEU A 48 -4.17 2.44 13.17
C LEU A 48 -3.39 1.12 13.04
N ALA A 49 -3.87 0.04 13.66
CA ALA A 49 -3.26 -1.28 13.49
C ALA A 49 -3.40 -1.78 12.04
N GLU A 50 -4.54 -1.54 11.39
CA GLU A 50 -4.74 -1.82 9.96
C GLU A 50 -3.82 -0.98 9.08
N LEU A 51 -3.62 0.30 9.43
CA LEU A 51 -2.70 1.20 8.74
C LEU A 51 -1.25 0.68 8.82
N GLU A 52 -0.81 0.23 10.00
CA GLU A 52 0.52 -0.31 10.21
C GLU A 52 0.71 -1.65 9.44
N ALA A 53 -0.31 -2.50 9.43
CA ALA A 53 -0.32 -3.73 8.62
C ALA A 53 -0.25 -3.42 7.11
N ALA A 54 -0.95 -2.37 6.66
CA ALA A 54 -0.92 -1.93 5.27
C ALA A 54 0.45 -1.37 4.87
N GLN A 55 1.12 -0.59 5.74
CA GLN A 55 2.52 -0.17 5.52
C GLN A 55 3.44 -1.38 5.33
N HIS A 56 3.31 -2.39 6.18
CA HIS A 56 4.07 -3.63 6.07
C HIS A 56 3.80 -4.37 4.76
N ALA A 57 2.54 -4.41 4.31
CA ALA A 57 2.15 -5.03 3.04
C ALA A 57 2.73 -4.27 1.84
N LEU A 58 2.65 -2.95 1.85
CA LEU A 58 3.23 -2.07 0.83
C LEU A 58 4.75 -2.25 0.74
N GLY A 59 5.47 -2.27 1.87
CA GLY A 59 6.91 -2.52 1.89
C GLY A 59 7.30 -3.90 1.35
N LYS A 60 6.52 -4.94 1.67
CA LYS A 60 6.73 -6.28 1.08
C LYS A 60 6.50 -6.29 -0.43
N ALA A 61 5.44 -5.63 -0.90
CA ALA A 61 5.13 -5.55 -2.32
C ALA A 61 6.21 -4.75 -3.08
N ASP A 62 6.72 -3.67 -2.51
CA ASP A 62 7.83 -2.89 -3.05
C ASP A 62 9.10 -3.73 -3.19
N SER A 63 9.50 -4.44 -2.13
CA SER A 63 10.65 -5.37 -2.18
C SER A 63 10.49 -6.47 -3.23
N GLN A 64 9.25 -6.95 -3.45
CA GLN A 64 8.96 -7.95 -4.49
C GLN A 64 9.05 -7.36 -5.90
N LEU A 65 8.62 -6.11 -6.09
CA LEU A 65 8.75 -5.37 -7.33
C LEU A 65 10.23 -5.10 -7.65
N GLU A 66 11.00 -4.61 -6.68
CA GLU A 66 12.45 -4.36 -6.83
C GLU A 66 13.23 -5.64 -7.16
N ALA A 67 12.90 -6.78 -6.51
CA ALA A 67 13.51 -8.07 -6.83
C ALA A 67 13.20 -8.57 -8.26
N ARG A 68 12.13 -8.07 -8.90
CA ARG A 68 11.75 -8.38 -10.28
C ARG A 68 12.25 -7.35 -11.30
N ASP A 69 12.67 -6.18 -10.86
CA ASP A 69 13.14 -5.04 -11.68
C ASP A 69 14.47 -5.34 -12.42
N GLN A 70 15.15 -6.45 -12.13
CA GLN A 70 16.46 -6.86 -12.66
C GLN A 70 16.56 -7.14 -14.18
N GLY A 71 15.65 -6.67 -15.04
CA GLY A 71 15.90 -6.80 -16.48
C GLY A 71 14.86 -6.26 -17.45
N HIS A 72 13.60 -6.08 -17.03
CA HIS A 72 12.56 -5.56 -17.93
C HIS A 72 11.51 -4.78 -17.13
N LEU A 73 11.61 -3.45 -17.12
CA LEU A 73 10.52 -2.59 -16.64
C LEU A 73 9.34 -2.69 -17.61
N ALA A 74 8.44 -3.63 -17.36
CA ALA A 74 7.12 -3.58 -17.96
C ALA A 74 6.46 -2.26 -17.53
N GLN A 75 5.85 -1.52 -18.47
CA GLN A 75 5.17 -0.25 -18.18
C GLN A 75 4.14 -0.39 -17.05
N GLU A 76 3.53 -1.57 -16.93
CA GLU A 76 2.58 -1.93 -15.88
C GLU A 76 3.23 -1.95 -14.48
N LEU A 77 4.47 -2.46 -14.36
CA LEU A 77 5.21 -2.45 -13.09
C LEU A 77 5.56 -1.03 -12.64
N VAL A 78 5.92 -0.15 -13.58
CA VAL A 78 6.20 1.26 -13.29
C VAL A 78 4.94 1.94 -12.76
N GLN A 79 3.79 1.72 -13.39
CA GLN A 79 2.52 2.30 -12.95
C GLN A 79 2.12 1.82 -11.56
N VAL A 80 2.28 0.53 -11.27
CA VAL A 80 1.94 0.00 -9.94
C VAL A 80 2.93 0.44 -8.88
N ARG A 81 4.22 0.55 -9.19
CA ARG A 81 5.23 1.10 -8.29
C ARG A 81 4.97 2.57 -7.95
N ASP A 82 4.56 3.38 -8.93
CA ASP A 82 4.17 4.77 -8.70
C ASP A 82 2.94 4.85 -7.76
N GLN A 83 1.90 4.07 -8.03
CA GLN A 83 0.71 4.00 -7.17
C GLN A 83 1.04 3.49 -5.76
N LEU A 84 1.95 2.52 -5.64
CA LEU A 84 2.40 1.99 -4.35
C LEU A 84 3.13 3.06 -3.55
N THR A 85 4.03 3.79 -4.20
CA THR A 85 4.75 4.92 -3.60
C THR A 85 3.78 6.01 -3.14
N GLN A 86 2.80 6.36 -3.98
CA GLN A 86 1.74 7.32 -3.61
C GLN A 86 0.91 6.83 -2.41
N ALA A 87 0.55 5.55 -2.36
CA ALA A 87 -0.18 4.97 -1.25
C ALA A 87 0.65 4.99 0.05
N GLN A 88 1.94 4.68 -0.01
CA GLN A 88 2.84 4.79 1.14
C GLN A 88 2.93 6.22 1.66
N GLN A 89 3.10 7.21 0.78
CA GLN A 89 3.15 8.62 1.16
C GLN A 89 1.82 9.09 1.76
N SER A 90 0.69 8.66 1.19
CA SER A 90 -0.64 8.99 1.70
C SER A 90 -0.84 8.41 3.10
N LEU A 91 -0.48 7.13 3.30
CA LEU A 91 -0.52 6.48 4.60
C LEU A 91 0.34 7.18 5.65
N ASP A 92 1.57 7.54 5.28
CA ASP A 92 2.50 8.24 6.17
C ASP A 92 1.95 9.59 6.60
N VAL A 93 1.35 10.34 5.67
CA VAL A 93 0.66 11.61 5.96
C VAL A 93 -0.55 11.39 6.86
N THR A 94 -1.33 10.33 6.63
CA THR A 94 -2.51 9.99 7.45
C THR A 94 -2.08 9.58 8.86
N ALA A 95 -1.04 8.75 9.01
CA ALA A 95 -0.45 8.38 10.29
C ALA A 95 0.14 9.60 11.02
N SER A 96 0.87 10.46 10.30
CA SER A 96 1.43 11.69 10.88
C SER A 96 0.31 12.63 11.36
N ASN A 97 -0.78 12.77 10.60
CA ASN A 97 -1.94 13.57 11.00
C ASN A 97 -2.67 12.99 12.22
N THR A 98 -2.67 11.68 12.40
CA THR A 98 -3.31 11.05 13.57
C THR A 98 -2.41 11.15 14.81
N GLN A 99 -1.10 11.10 14.64
CA GLN A 99 -0.11 11.21 15.72
C GLN A 99 0.19 12.65 16.14
N GLN A 100 0.03 13.64 15.24
CA GLN A 100 0.14 15.06 15.56
C GLN A 100 -1.26 15.65 15.77
N PRO A 101 -1.83 15.60 16.99
CA PRO A 101 -2.99 16.42 17.30
C PRO A 101 -2.58 17.87 17.06
N ARG A 102 -3.22 18.53 16.08
CA ARG A 102 -3.12 19.96 15.76
C ARG A 102 -2.29 20.73 16.78
N GLN A 103 -0.99 20.90 16.54
CA GLN A 103 -0.28 22.02 17.15
C GLN A 103 -0.84 23.26 16.44
N MET A 104 -1.97 23.75 16.98
CA MET A 104 -2.55 25.01 16.60
C MET A 104 -1.48 26.07 16.75
N ARG A 105 -1.17 26.75 15.64
CA ARG A 105 -0.46 28.02 15.65
C ARG A 105 -1.32 29.03 14.93
#